data_AF-A0ABC9U3V8-F1
#
_entry.id   AF-A0ABC9U3V8-F1
#
_cell.length_a   1.000
_cell.length_b   1.000
_cell.length_c   1.000
_cell.angle_alpha   90.00
_cell.angle_beta   90.00
_cell.angle_gamma   90.00
#
_symmetry.space_group_name_H-M   'P 1'
#
loop_
_entity.id
_entity.type
_entity.pdbx_description
1 polymer ?
#
loop_
_entity_poly.entity_id
_entity_poly.type
_entity_poly.pdbx_seq_one_letter_code
_entity_poly.pdbx_strand_id
1 'polypeptide(L)'
;MNRYRIGYLIVTKSALIAEPEYMDILDKELAHIQITVTCLDDARALQYEKSSPPSQRIHAIQRLQEAGFDVSIRLSPIIEPFMDFEKLNAIGIEKCIIEFLRINSWIKQWLKDVDFTKYTLQQGGYRHLPLPEKIRIVEKILIPEKTVCEDVTEHYFYWRDHVNPNQEDCCNLRIYKDSIV
;
A
#
# COMPACT_ATOMS: atom_id res chain seq x y z
N MET A 1 19.73 3.71 13.04
CA MET A 1 19.19 4.70 12.09
C MET A 1 19.09 6.08 12.71
N ASN A 2 18.24 6.29 13.72
CA ASN A 2 18.00 7.62 14.33
C ASN A 2 19.28 8.38 14.72
N ARG A 3 20.20 7.73 15.46
CA ARG A 3 21.49 8.32 15.87
C ARG A 3 22.32 8.87 14.70
N TYR A 4 22.19 8.28 13.51
CA TYR A 4 22.93 8.67 12.32
C TYR A 4 22.07 9.45 11.31
N ARG A 5 20.83 9.82 11.68
CA ARG A 5 19.88 10.56 10.82
C ARG A 5 19.63 9.92 9.44
N ILE A 6 19.66 8.59 9.40
CA ILE A 6 19.34 7.81 8.20
C ILE A 6 17.83 7.58 8.17
N GLY A 7 17.15 8.00 7.10
CA GLY A 7 15.74 7.70 6.84
C GLY A 7 15.51 6.22 6.59
N TYR A 8 14.36 5.69 6.99
CA TYR A 8 14.03 4.27 6.86
C TYR A 8 12.55 4.05 6.58
N LEU A 9 12.29 3.05 5.74
CA LEU A 9 10.96 2.57 5.42
C LEU A 9 10.65 1.28 6.20
N ILE A 10 9.55 1.30 6.94
CA ILE A 10 8.98 0.12 7.61
C ILE A 10 7.74 -0.30 6.84
N VAL A 11 7.75 -1.51 6.27
CA VAL A 11 6.58 -2.14 5.65
C VAL A 11 6.11 -3.27 6.55
N THR A 12 4.86 -3.21 7.03
CA THR A 12 4.35 -4.19 8.01
C THR A 12 2.89 -4.56 7.79
N LYS A 13 2.48 -5.70 8.37
CA LYS A 13 1.08 -6.11 8.54
C LYS A 13 0.65 -6.14 10.01
N SER A 14 1.54 -5.72 10.91
CA SER A 14 1.28 -5.71 12.35
C SER A 14 0.77 -4.34 12.80
N ALA A 15 -0.22 -4.33 13.68
CA ALA A 15 -0.70 -3.12 14.35
C ALA A 15 0.24 -2.66 15.48
N LEU A 16 1.17 -3.52 15.94
CA LEU A 16 2.04 -3.25 17.08
C LEU A 16 2.89 -1.98 16.91
N ILE A 17 3.21 -1.60 15.68
CA ILE A 17 4.01 -0.40 15.38
C ILE A 17 3.39 0.90 15.94
N ALA A 18 2.08 0.90 16.23
CA ALA A 18 1.37 2.02 16.83
C ALA A 18 1.23 1.93 18.37
N GLU A 19 1.83 0.93 19.02
CA GLU A 19 1.89 0.88 20.48
C GLU A 19 2.94 1.86 21.01
N PRO A 20 2.74 2.44 22.22
CA PRO A 20 3.63 3.45 22.78
C PRO A 20 5.11 3.04 22.78
N GLU A 21 5.42 1.81 23.17
CA GLU A 21 6.80 1.30 23.24
C GLU A 21 7.53 1.33 21.89
N TYR A 22 6.81 1.20 20.78
CA TYR A 22 7.39 1.32 19.44
C TYR A 22 7.36 2.76 18.95
N MET A 23 6.29 3.51 19.21
CA MET A 23 6.21 4.91 18.80
C MET A 23 7.31 5.76 19.46
N ASP A 24 7.66 5.47 20.71
CA ASP A 24 8.68 6.20 21.49
C ASP A 24 10.11 6.01 20.94
N ILE A 25 10.38 4.91 20.23
CA ILE A 25 11.70 4.64 19.62
C ILE A 25 11.80 5.16 18.18
N LEU A 26 10.68 5.46 17.52
CA LEU A 26 10.67 5.90 16.13
C LEU A 26 10.86 7.41 16.03
N ASP A 27 11.62 7.85 15.04
CA ASP A 27 11.84 9.26 14.75
C ASP A 27 10.91 9.69 13.62
N LYS A 28 9.95 10.59 13.89
CA LYS A 28 8.90 11.00 12.94
C LYS A 28 9.43 11.65 11.66
N GLU A 29 10.64 12.19 11.70
CA GLU A 29 11.29 12.80 10.54
C GLU A 29 12.03 11.78 9.68
N LEU A 30 12.33 10.60 10.22
CA LEU A 30 13.11 9.55 9.54
C LEU A 30 12.30 8.31 9.21
N ALA A 31 11.26 8.02 9.99
CA ALA A 31 10.43 6.83 9.88
C ALA A 31 9.31 7.05 8.87
N HIS A 32 9.39 6.35 7.75
CA HIS A 32 8.29 6.16 6.81
C HIS A 32 7.63 4.82 7.10
N ILE A 33 6.32 4.81 7.31
CA ILE A 33 5.60 3.61 7.75
C ILE A 33 4.53 3.26 6.72
N GLN A 34 4.56 2.04 6.21
CA GLN A 34 3.54 1.53 5.29
C GLN A 34 2.90 0.29 5.92
N ILE A 35 1.60 0.37 6.21
CA ILE A 35 0.85 -0.75 6.79
C ILE A 35 -0.02 -1.39 5.72
N THR A 36 0.25 -2.66 5.41
CA THR A 36 -0.42 -3.39 4.33
C THR A 36 -1.84 -3.80 4.72
N VAL A 37 -2.82 -3.39 3.92
CA VAL A 37 -4.24 -3.74 4.05
C VAL A 37 -4.73 -4.26 2.69
N THR A 38 -5.08 -5.54 2.62
CA THR A 38 -5.48 -6.21 1.36
C THR A 38 -6.99 -6.21 1.14
N CYS A 39 -7.76 -6.18 2.22
CA CYS A 39 -9.21 -6.00 2.26
C CYS A 39 -9.61 -5.33 3.59
N LEU A 40 -10.88 -4.92 3.72
CA LEU A 40 -11.40 -4.26 4.94
C LEU A 40 -12.27 -5.19 5.80
N ASP A 41 -12.16 -6.50 5.58
CA ASP A 41 -12.90 -7.56 6.24
C ASP A 41 -11.93 -8.47 7.02
N ASP A 42 -12.08 -8.45 8.34
CA ASP A 42 -11.23 -9.24 9.25
C ASP A 42 -11.36 -10.74 9.05
N ALA A 43 -12.58 -11.24 8.85
CA ALA A 43 -12.81 -12.66 8.67
C ALA A 43 -12.22 -13.16 7.35
N ARG A 44 -12.38 -12.39 6.27
CA ARG A 44 -11.79 -12.71 4.97
C ARG A 44 -10.27 -12.69 5.03
N ALA A 45 -9.66 -11.66 5.62
CA ALA A 45 -8.20 -11.56 5.72
C ALA A 45 -7.60 -12.79 6.41
N LEU A 46 -8.17 -13.20 7.54
CA LEU A 46 -7.69 -14.34 8.32
C LEU A 46 -7.73 -15.69 7.58
N GLN A 47 -8.43 -15.79 6.44
CA GLN A 47 -8.43 -17.00 5.61
C GLN A 47 -7.11 -17.19 4.85
N TYR A 48 -6.37 -16.12 4.54
CA TYR A 48 -5.16 -16.18 3.73
C TYR A 48 -3.94 -15.47 4.34
N GLU A 49 -4.10 -14.73 5.45
CA GLU A 49 -2.98 -14.15 6.18
C GLU A 49 -3.07 -14.36 7.70
N LYS A 50 -1.92 -14.63 8.33
CA LYS A 50 -1.79 -14.79 9.79
C LYS A 50 -1.11 -13.56 10.40
N SER A 51 -1.81 -12.44 10.39
CA SER A 51 -1.33 -11.15 10.91
C SER A 51 -2.43 -10.40 11.65
N SER A 52 -2.13 -9.20 12.17
CA SER A 52 -3.17 -8.33 12.75
C SER A 52 -4.34 -8.18 11.77
N PRO A 53 -5.60 -8.23 12.23
CA PRO A 53 -6.76 -7.98 11.39
C PRO A 53 -6.69 -6.60 10.70
N PRO A 54 -7.28 -6.44 9.49
CA PRO A 54 -7.42 -5.15 8.82
C PRO A 54 -7.94 -4.02 9.71
N SER A 55 -8.95 -4.27 10.55
CA SER A 55 -9.48 -3.26 11.48
C SER A 55 -8.41 -2.69 12.41
N GLN A 56 -7.58 -3.54 13.01
CA GLN A 56 -6.46 -3.13 13.87
C GLN A 56 -5.39 -2.39 13.09
N ARG A 57 -5.10 -2.82 11.85
CA ARG A 57 -4.15 -2.13 10.97
C ARG A 57 -4.62 -0.72 10.61
N ILE A 58 -5.91 -0.56 10.28
CA ILE A 58 -6.50 0.76 9.98
C ILE A 58 -6.41 1.67 11.20
N HIS A 59 -6.74 1.16 12.39
CA HIS A 59 -6.61 1.91 13.64
C HIS A 59 -5.15 2.34 13.89
N ALA A 60 -4.18 1.45 13.66
CA ALA A 60 -2.76 1.77 13.78
C ALA A 60 -2.33 2.88 12.81
N ILE A 61 -2.82 2.85 11.56
CA ILE A 61 -2.54 3.91 10.58
C ILE A 61 -3.09 5.26 11.07
N GLN A 62 -4.35 5.30 11.50
CA GLN A 62 -4.98 6.52 12.00
C GLN A 62 -4.21 7.10 13.20
N ARG A 63 -3.86 6.26 14.17
CA ARG A 63 -3.09 6.66 15.36
C ARG A 63 -1.70 7.21 15.01
N LEU A 64 -0.99 6.59 14.06
CA LEU A 64 0.31 7.09 13.59
C LEU A 64 0.17 8.41 12.83
N GLN A 65 -0.89 8.55 12.00
CA GLN A 65 -1.19 9.78 11.26
C GLN A 65 -1.49 10.93 12.22
N GLU A 66 -2.36 10.72 13.21
CA GLU A 66 -2.68 11.69 14.27
C GLU A 66 -1.44 12.09 15.09
N ALA A 67 -0.52 11.14 15.30
CA ALA A 67 0.75 11.41 15.97
C ALA A 67 1.78 12.14 15.06
N GLY A 68 1.49 12.35 13.78
CA GLY A 68 2.34 13.08 12.84
C GLY A 68 3.46 12.27 12.21
N PHE A 69 3.38 10.94 12.20
CA PHE A 69 4.30 10.10 11.43
C PHE A 69 3.99 10.18 9.92
N ASP A 70 5.02 10.01 9.07
CA ASP A 70 4.78 9.73 7.65
C ASP A 70 4.28 8.29 7.50
N VAL A 71 2.97 8.11 7.53
CA VAL A 71 2.32 6.80 7.45
C VAL A 71 1.45 6.70 6.19
N SER A 72 1.39 5.51 5.60
CA SER A 72 0.54 5.22 4.44
C SER A 72 -0.20 3.90 4.62
N ILE A 73 -1.45 3.86 4.15
CA ILE A 73 -2.10 2.58 3.87
C ILE A 73 -1.47 1.98 2.61
N ARG A 74 -1.10 0.71 2.68
CA ARG A 74 -0.53 -0.01 1.55
C ARG A 74 -1.49 -1.07 1.03
N LEU A 75 -2.14 -0.77 -0.08
CA LEU A 75 -3.07 -1.66 -0.77
C LEU A 75 -2.26 -2.63 -1.64
N SER A 76 -1.60 -3.60 -0.99
CA SER A 76 -0.66 -4.55 -1.63
C SER A 76 -0.97 -6.02 -1.26
N PRO A 77 -1.51 -6.82 -2.20
CA PRO A 77 -2.08 -6.39 -3.47
C PRO A 77 -3.48 -5.76 -3.30
N ILE A 78 -3.83 -4.81 -4.18
CA ILE A 78 -5.23 -4.44 -4.42
C ILE A 78 -5.90 -5.56 -5.23
N ILE A 79 -7.00 -6.07 -4.69
CA ILE A 79 -7.85 -7.10 -5.33
C ILE A 79 -9.26 -6.53 -5.34
N GLU A 80 -9.73 -6.10 -6.51
CA GLU A 80 -10.99 -5.35 -6.62
C GLU A 80 -12.21 -6.06 -5.98
N PRO A 81 -12.44 -7.37 -6.17
CA PRO A 81 -13.57 -8.06 -5.52
C PRO A 81 -13.50 -8.11 -3.98
N PHE A 82 -12.33 -7.82 -3.40
CA PHE A 82 -12.10 -7.90 -1.96
C PHE A 82 -12.12 -6.54 -1.28
N MET A 83 -12.12 -5.46 -2.06
CA MET A 83 -12.04 -4.11 -1.53
C MET A 83 -13.42 -3.45 -1.53
N ASP A 84 -13.83 -3.01 -0.35
CA ASP A 84 -14.95 -2.08 -0.20
C ASP A 84 -14.42 -0.66 -0.36
N PHE A 85 -14.57 -0.10 -1.58
CA PHE A 85 -14.08 1.24 -1.89
C PHE A 85 -14.85 2.35 -1.18
N GLU A 86 -16.14 2.15 -0.90
CA GLU A 86 -16.94 3.14 -0.17
C GLU A 86 -16.41 3.29 1.25
N LYS A 87 -16.23 2.15 1.95
CA LYS A 87 -15.61 2.14 3.27
C LYS A 87 -14.17 2.64 3.23
N LEU A 88 -13.37 2.21 2.25
CA LEU A 88 -11.98 2.67 2.08
C LEU A 88 -11.88 4.19 1.98
N ASN A 89 -12.79 4.83 1.26
CA ASN A 89 -12.78 6.27 1.08
C ASN A 89 -13.30 7.03 2.32
N ALA A 90 -14.01 6.36 3.23
CA ALA A 90 -14.58 6.95 4.44
C ALA A 90 -13.66 6.90 5.68
N ILE A 91 -12.56 6.12 5.66
CA ILE A 91 -11.70 5.92 6.85
C ILE A 91 -10.80 7.11 7.22
N GLY A 92 -10.67 8.13 6.36
CA GLY A 92 -9.88 9.33 6.67
C GLY A 92 -8.36 9.15 6.67
N ILE A 93 -7.84 8.22 5.87
CA ILE A 93 -6.39 8.07 5.64
C ILE A 93 -5.95 8.99 4.51
N GLU A 94 -4.83 9.68 4.69
CA GLU A 94 -4.37 10.74 3.76
C GLU A 94 -3.49 10.22 2.64
N LYS A 95 -2.77 9.12 2.87
CA LYS A 95 -1.71 8.64 1.97
C LYS A 95 -1.82 7.14 1.68
N CYS A 96 -1.71 6.77 0.41
CA CYS A 96 -1.87 5.41 -0.07
C CYS A 96 -0.78 4.97 -1.06
N ILE A 97 -0.26 3.76 -0.86
CA ILE A 97 0.58 3.04 -1.84
C ILE A 97 -0.24 1.89 -2.42
N ILE A 98 -0.34 1.82 -3.74
CA ILE A 98 -1.13 0.82 -4.45
C ILE A 98 -0.19 -0.15 -5.19
N GLU A 99 -0.43 -1.45 -5.04
CA GLU A 99 0.23 -2.48 -5.84
C GLU A 99 -0.78 -3.50 -6.35
N PHE A 100 -0.69 -3.85 -7.63
CA PHE A 100 -1.60 -4.81 -8.22
C PHE A 100 -1.19 -6.25 -7.94
N LEU A 101 -2.19 -7.13 -7.83
CA LEU A 101 -1.95 -8.57 -7.77
C LEU A 101 -1.18 -9.03 -9.02
N ARG A 102 -0.10 -9.78 -8.78
CA ARG A 102 0.64 -10.51 -9.80
C ARG A 102 0.29 -11.98 -9.71
N ILE A 103 -0.05 -12.62 -10.82
CA ILE A 103 -0.44 -14.03 -10.80
C ILE A 103 0.68 -14.89 -11.33
N ASN A 104 1.10 -15.84 -10.51
CA ASN A 104 1.83 -17.02 -10.94
C ASN A 104 0.92 -18.26 -10.84
N SER A 105 1.45 -19.43 -11.19
CA SER A 105 0.69 -20.69 -11.17
C SER A 105 0.19 -21.09 -9.78
N TRP A 106 0.84 -20.62 -8.71
CA TRP A 106 0.50 -20.97 -7.32
C TRP A 106 -0.65 -20.15 -6.77
N ILE A 107 -0.69 -18.84 -7.03
CA ILE A 107 -1.70 -17.90 -6.49
C ILE A 107 -3.14 -18.30 -6.82
N LYS A 108 -3.34 -18.95 -7.97
CA LYS A 108 -4.68 -19.42 -8.40
C LYS A 108 -5.32 -20.41 -7.43
N GLN A 109 -4.54 -21.11 -6.61
CA GLN A 109 -5.04 -22.08 -5.63
C GLN A 109 -5.67 -21.42 -4.40
N TRP A 110 -5.25 -20.18 -4.09
CA TRP A 110 -5.57 -19.48 -2.84
C TRP A 110 -6.69 -18.45 -3.00
N LEU A 111 -6.80 -17.82 -4.17
CA LEU A 111 -7.75 -16.75 -4.44
C LEU A 111 -8.87 -17.22 -5.38
N LYS A 112 -9.77 -18.06 -4.86
CA LYS A 112 -10.83 -18.70 -5.65
C LYS A 112 -11.89 -17.74 -6.18
N ASP A 113 -12.10 -16.62 -5.48
CA ASP A 113 -13.11 -15.61 -5.79
C ASP A 113 -12.61 -14.53 -6.77
N VAL A 114 -11.40 -14.70 -7.33
CA VAL A 114 -10.80 -13.74 -8.26
C VAL A 114 -10.92 -14.24 -9.69
N ASP A 115 -11.55 -13.42 -10.54
CA ASP A 115 -11.59 -13.67 -11.99
C ASP A 115 -10.22 -13.42 -12.63
N PHE A 116 -9.47 -14.50 -12.80
CA PHE A 116 -8.16 -14.47 -13.43
C PHE A 116 -8.17 -14.33 -14.95
N THR A 117 -9.34 -14.37 -15.61
CA THR A 117 -9.43 -14.21 -17.07
C THR A 117 -9.06 -12.80 -17.52
N LYS A 118 -9.25 -11.80 -16.63
CA LYS A 118 -8.87 -10.40 -16.86
C LYS A 118 -7.36 -10.16 -16.84
N TYR A 119 -6.56 -11.09 -16.33
CA TYR A 119 -5.11 -10.96 -16.22
C TYR A 119 -4.44 -11.51 -17.47
N THR A 120 -4.49 -10.71 -18.54
CA THR A 120 -4.08 -11.10 -19.89
C THR A 120 -2.66 -10.69 -20.24
N LEU A 121 -2.11 -9.67 -19.56
CA LEU A 121 -0.76 -9.16 -19.82
C LEU A 121 0.29 -10.04 -19.13
N GLN A 122 1.38 -10.37 -19.81
CA GLN A 122 2.46 -11.20 -19.26
C GLN A 122 3.79 -10.44 -19.26
N GLN A 123 4.41 -10.31 -18.09
CA GLN A 123 5.74 -9.73 -17.93
C GLN A 123 6.41 -10.28 -16.67
N GLY A 124 7.72 -10.52 -16.72
CA GLY A 124 8.50 -10.97 -15.57
C GLY A 124 8.10 -12.33 -15.01
N GLY A 125 7.48 -13.20 -15.83
CA GLY A 125 6.98 -14.51 -15.39
C GLY A 125 5.61 -14.48 -14.68
N TYR A 126 4.98 -13.30 -14.58
CA TYR A 126 3.66 -13.12 -13.98
C TYR A 126 2.62 -12.69 -15.01
N ARG A 127 1.34 -12.94 -14.69
CA ARG A 127 0.20 -12.32 -15.39
C ARG A 127 -0.33 -11.15 -14.60
N HIS A 128 -0.70 -10.09 -15.31
CA HIS A 128 -1.09 -8.78 -14.78
C HIS A 128 -2.40 -8.32 -15.43
N LEU A 129 -3.12 -7.43 -14.74
CA LEU A 129 -4.20 -6.68 -15.36
C LEU A 129 -3.63 -5.72 -16.44
N PRO A 130 -4.34 -5.53 -17.57
CA PRO A 130 -4.05 -4.46 -18.51
C PRO A 130 -4.13 -3.07 -17.86
N LEU A 131 -3.38 -2.10 -18.38
CA LEU A 131 -3.37 -0.73 -17.85
C LEU A 131 -4.76 -0.09 -17.73
N PRO A 132 -5.69 -0.19 -18.71
CA PRO A 132 -7.02 0.40 -18.57
C PRO A 132 -7.81 -0.12 -17.38
N GLU A 133 -7.70 -1.42 -17.06
CA GLU A 133 -8.35 -1.99 -15.88
C GLU A 133 -7.72 -1.49 -14.58
N LYS A 134 -6.39 -1.33 -14.57
CA LYS A 134 -5.69 -0.77 -13.41
C LYS A 134 -6.09 0.69 -13.16
N ILE A 135 -6.20 1.51 -14.20
CA ILE A 135 -6.70 2.91 -14.13
C ILE A 135 -8.11 2.94 -13.55
N ARG A 136 -9.03 2.15 -14.10
CA ARG A 136 -10.42 2.06 -13.61
C ARG A 136 -10.52 1.67 -12.13
N ILE A 137 -9.60 0.83 -11.63
CA ILE A 137 -9.55 0.45 -10.21
C ILE A 137 -9.01 1.61 -9.36
N VAL A 138 -7.93 2.28 -9.80
CA VAL A 138 -7.31 3.40 -9.08
C VAL A 138 -8.26 4.59 -8.97
N GLU A 139 -9.09 4.85 -9.99
CA GLU A 139 -10.11 5.92 -9.97
C GLU A 139 -11.15 5.75 -8.85
N LYS A 140 -11.36 4.52 -8.36
CA LYS A 140 -12.26 4.26 -7.21
C LYS A 140 -11.65 4.63 -5.86
N ILE A 141 -10.33 4.88 -5.81
CA ILE A 141 -9.59 5.19 -4.59
C ILE A 141 -9.44 6.72 -4.49
N LEU A 142 -10.16 7.30 -3.54
CA LEU A 142 -10.27 8.75 -3.34
C LEU A 142 -9.33 9.26 -2.25
N ILE A 143 -8.39 8.43 -1.79
CA ILE A 143 -7.34 8.84 -0.84
C ILE A 143 -6.53 9.99 -1.47
N PRO A 144 -6.33 11.12 -0.75
CA PRO A 144 -5.78 12.34 -1.33
C PRO A 144 -4.41 12.15 -2.01
N GLU A 145 -3.44 11.57 -1.29
CA GLU A 145 -2.11 11.31 -1.82
C GLU A 145 -1.99 9.83 -2.18
N LYS A 146 -1.91 9.52 -3.47
CA LYS A 146 -1.79 8.16 -3.97
C LYS A 146 -0.59 7.98 -4.88
N THR A 147 0.06 6.84 -4.75
CA THR A 147 1.12 6.37 -5.64
C THR A 147 0.83 4.92 -6.03
N VAL A 148 1.27 4.54 -7.22
CA VAL A 148 1.17 3.17 -7.72
C VAL A 148 2.60 2.66 -7.93
N CYS A 149 2.95 1.60 -7.20
CA CYS A 149 4.13 0.80 -7.48
C CYS A 149 3.75 -0.30 -8.48
N GLU A 150 4.54 -0.43 -9.53
CA GLU A 150 4.18 -1.22 -10.70
C GLU A 150 5.41 -1.93 -11.27
N ASP A 151 5.26 -3.22 -11.56
CA ASP A 151 6.33 -4.06 -12.10
C ASP A 151 6.30 -4.15 -13.62
N VAL A 152 5.17 -3.81 -14.25
CA VAL A 152 5.04 -3.72 -15.70
C VAL A 152 5.66 -2.41 -16.18
N THR A 153 6.70 -2.48 -17.00
CA THR A 153 7.56 -1.33 -17.34
C THR A 153 6.78 -0.18 -17.97
N GLU A 154 5.94 -0.48 -18.96
CA GLU A 154 5.13 0.53 -19.65
C GLU A 154 4.08 1.15 -18.74
N HIS A 155 3.53 0.35 -17.82
CA HIS A 155 2.55 0.84 -16.85
C HIS A 155 3.24 1.69 -15.77
N TYR A 156 4.45 1.32 -15.33
CA TYR A 156 5.25 2.12 -14.41
C TYR A 156 5.46 3.54 -14.97
N PHE A 157 5.82 3.67 -16.26
CA PHE A 157 5.95 4.98 -16.89
C PHE A 157 4.64 5.76 -16.89
N TYR A 158 3.50 5.12 -17.15
CA TYR A 158 2.20 5.77 -17.03
C TYR A 158 1.96 6.33 -15.61
N TRP A 159 2.15 5.50 -14.58
CA TRP A 159 1.92 5.93 -13.19
C TRP A 159 2.88 7.01 -12.75
N ARG A 160 4.16 6.88 -13.11
CA ARG A 160 5.19 7.90 -12.89
C ARG A 160 4.76 9.25 -13.45
N ASP A 161 4.30 9.28 -14.69
CA ASP A 161 4.05 10.53 -15.42
C ASP A 161 2.68 11.17 -15.10
N HIS A 162 1.72 10.40 -14.58
CA HIS A 162 0.32 10.85 -14.44
C HIS A 162 -0.27 10.78 -13.03
N VAL A 163 0.29 9.97 -12.13
CA VAL A 163 -0.31 9.69 -10.82
C VAL A 163 0.64 9.88 -9.66
N ASN A 164 1.86 9.35 -9.74
CA ASN A 164 2.78 9.34 -8.62
C ASN A 164 3.26 10.78 -8.32
N PRO A 165 3.12 11.26 -7.07
CA PRO A 165 3.54 12.60 -6.70
C PRO A 165 5.06 12.77 -6.80
N ASN A 166 5.81 11.69 -6.56
CA ASN A 166 7.25 11.62 -6.79
C ASN A 166 7.53 10.69 -7.97
N GLN A 167 8.10 11.24 -9.05
CA GLN A 167 8.45 10.48 -10.25
C GLN A 167 9.64 9.54 -10.05
N GLU A 168 10.49 9.84 -9.07
CA GLU A 168 11.70 9.06 -8.78
C GLU A 168 11.46 7.97 -7.72
N ASP A 169 10.28 7.94 -7.09
CA ASP A 169 9.98 7.02 -6.00
C ASP A 169 8.50 6.63 -5.93
N CYS A 170 8.19 5.36 -6.23
CA CYS A 170 6.84 4.84 -6.09
C CYS A 170 6.47 4.52 -4.63
N CYS A 171 7.44 4.42 -3.71
CA CYS A 171 7.17 4.25 -2.27
C CYS A 171 6.68 5.55 -1.62
N ASN A 172 6.76 6.66 -2.35
CA ASN A 172 6.29 7.99 -1.97
C ASN A 172 6.81 8.39 -0.59
N LEU A 173 8.11 8.26 -0.37
CA LEU A 173 8.75 8.70 0.86
C LEU A 173 8.69 10.23 0.95
N ARG A 174 8.28 10.77 2.11
CA ARG A 174 8.32 12.22 2.32
C ARG A 174 9.77 12.71 2.36
N ILE A 175 10.19 13.47 1.37
CA ILE A 175 11.54 14.05 1.33
C ILE A 175 11.52 15.39 2.06
N TYR A 176 12.13 15.47 3.23
CA TYR A 176 12.32 16.74 3.94
C TYR A 176 13.43 17.57 3.27
N LYS A 177 13.09 18.77 2.78
CA LYS A 177 13.94 19.64 1.96
C LYS A 177 15.24 20.11 2.63
N ASP A 178 15.37 19.98 3.95
CA ASP A 178 16.54 20.45 4.70
C ASP A 178 17.61 19.37 4.99
N SER A 179 17.48 18.18 4.39
CA SER A 179 18.39 17.04 4.65
C SER A 179 19.65 17.01 3.77
N ILE A 180 19.90 18.06 2.99
CA ILE A 180 21.16 18.25 2.26
C ILE A 180 21.94 19.35 3.00
N VAL A 181 22.83 18.92 3.92
CA VAL A 181 23.96 19.71 4.40
C VAL A 181 25.16 19.35 3.54
#